data_AF-A0A943L4M7-F1
#
_entry.id   AF-A0A943L4M7-F1
#
_cell.length_a   1.000
_cell.length_b   1.000
_cell.length_c   1.000
_cell.angle_alpha   90.00
_cell.angle_beta   90.00
_cell.angle_gamma   90.00
#
_symmetry.space_group_name_H-M   'P 1'
#
loop_
_entity.id
_entity.type
_entity.pdbx_description
1 polymer ?
#
loop_
_entity_poly.entity_id
_entity_poly.type
_entity_poly.pdbx_seq_one_letter_code
_entity_poly.pdbx_strand_id
1 'polypeptide(L)'
;MGIFNGVMGNASEVNLESLRKDYGKILSPGESIEKGYKLVRDLFLFTNKRLILVDKQGVTGKKTEYHSIPYKSITHFSIETSGHFDLDAELKIWISGTALPIEKQFNSSLNIYELQSVLAEYCLK
;
A
#
# COMPACT_ATOMS: atom_id res chain seq x y z
N MET A 1 -12.98 -22.56 21.28
CA MET A 1 -14.13 -21.68 21.58
C MET A 1 -13.60 -20.29 21.83
N GLY A 2 -13.93 -19.31 20.97
CA GLY A 2 -13.42 -17.94 21.10
C GLY A 2 -12.95 -17.32 19.77
N ILE A 3 -13.73 -17.38 18.67
CA ILE A 3 -14.35 -16.21 18.00
C ILE A 3 -13.45 -14.96 17.86
N PHE A 4 -12.89 -14.79 16.65
CA PHE A 4 -12.71 -13.52 15.91
C PHE A 4 -12.44 -13.93 14.44
N ASN A 5 -13.46 -14.33 13.67
CA ASN A 5 -14.29 -13.43 12.87
C ASN A 5 -13.59 -12.12 12.49
N GLY A 6 -12.69 -12.22 11.52
CA GLY A 6 -12.12 -11.11 10.77
C GLY A 6 -12.30 -11.29 9.26
N VAL A 7 -13.37 -11.97 8.82
CA VAL A 7 -13.88 -11.79 7.45
C VAL A 7 -14.75 -10.53 7.46
N MET A 8 -14.10 -9.40 7.69
CA MET A 8 -14.63 -8.07 7.42
C MET A 8 -13.77 -7.52 6.29
N GLY A 9 -13.85 -8.19 5.14
CA GLY A 9 -13.04 -7.83 3.98
C GLY A 9 -13.49 -6.48 3.45
N ASN A 10 -12.84 -5.40 3.90
CA ASN A 10 -12.69 -4.22 3.07
C ASN A 10 -12.09 -4.73 1.76
N ALA A 11 -12.77 -4.51 0.64
CA ALA A 11 -12.45 -5.10 -0.68
C ALA A 11 -11.02 -4.80 -1.18
N SER A 12 -10.26 -4.02 -0.42
CA SER A 12 -8.90 -3.58 -0.62
C SER A 12 -7.82 -4.42 0.10
N GLU A 13 -8.10 -5.10 1.23
CA GLU A 13 -7.06 -5.86 1.97
C GLU A 13 -6.87 -7.27 1.39
N VAL A 14 -5.62 -7.63 1.10
CA VAL A 14 -5.26 -8.93 0.51
C VAL A 14 -4.82 -9.92 1.59
N ASN A 15 -5.25 -11.17 1.44
CA ASN A 15 -4.87 -12.25 2.34
C ASN A 15 -3.33 -12.39 2.48
N LEU A 16 -2.85 -12.33 3.72
CA LEU A 16 -1.42 -12.34 4.05
C LEU A 16 -0.69 -13.62 3.60
N GLU A 17 -1.34 -14.78 3.64
CA GLU A 17 -0.71 -16.05 3.23
C GLU A 17 -0.42 -16.05 1.72
N SER A 18 -1.37 -15.53 0.94
CA SER A 18 -1.20 -15.34 -0.52
C SER A 18 -0.07 -14.36 -0.82
N LEU A 19 -0.02 -13.23 -0.11
CA LEU A 19 1.06 -12.24 -0.26
C LEU A 19 2.43 -12.82 0.10
N ARG A 20 2.53 -13.62 1.16
CA ARG A 20 3.77 -14.29 1.56
C ARG A 20 4.22 -15.30 0.53
N LYS A 21 3.30 -16.04 -0.09
CA LYS A 21 3.60 -16.98 -1.16
C LYS A 21 4.14 -16.26 -2.41
N ASP A 22 3.53 -15.15 -2.79
CA ASP A 22 3.85 -14.43 -4.02
C ASP A 22 5.11 -13.55 -3.87
N TYR A 23 5.28 -12.91 -2.71
CA TYR A 23 6.31 -11.89 -2.47
C TYR A 23 7.34 -12.29 -1.41
N GLY A 24 7.27 -13.49 -0.82
CA GLY A 24 8.22 -13.92 0.21
C GLY A 24 9.69 -13.91 -0.25
N LYS A 25 9.94 -14.10 -1.55
CA LYS A 25 11.30 -14.13 -2.12
C LYS A 25 12.00 -12.77 -2.16
N ILE A 26 11.26 -11.66 -2.05
CA ILE A 26 11.83 -10.31 -2.08
C ILE A 26 12.06 -9.72 -0.67
N LEU A 27 11.68 -10.46 0.37
CA LEU A 27 11.83 -10.06 1.76
C LEU A 27 13.24 -10.35 2.27
N SER A 28 13.77 -9.43 3.07
CA SER A 28 15.03 -9.63 3.78
C SER A 28 14.85 -10.57 4.99
N PRO A 29 15.94 -11.16 5.53
CA PRO A 29 15.86 -11.92 6.78
C PRO A 29 15.22 -11.10 7.92
N GLY A 30 14.27 -11.72 8.62
CA GLY A 30 13.50 -11.07 9.69
C GLY A 30 12.52 -9.98 9.21
N GLU A 31 12.31 -9.84 7.90
CA GLU A 31 11.25 -9.01 7.33
C GLU A 31 9.99 -9.82 7.09
N SER A 32 8.84 -9.31 7.53
CA SER A 32 7.54 -9.94 7.39
C SER A 32 6.52 -8.96 6.84
N ILE A 33 5.68 -9.41 5.91
CA ILE A 33 4.50 -8.67 5.45
C ILE A 33 3.47 -8.69 6.57
N GLU A 34 3.04 -7.50 6.98
CA GLU A 34 2.09 -7.26 8.06
C GLU A 34 0.71 -6.85 7.54
N LYS A 35 0.65 -6.03 6.49
CA LYS A 35 -0.59 -5.64 5.80
C LYS A 35 -0.35 -5.56 4.29
N GLY A 36 -1.40 -5.75 3.49
CA GLY A 36 -1.31 -5.56 2.05
C GLY A 36 -2.60 -5.07 1.42
N TYR A 37 -2.52 -4.02 0.62
CA TYR A 37 -3.67 -3.36 0.01
C TYR A 37 -3.56 -3.36 -1.51
N LYS A 38 -4.56 -3.87 -2.20
CA LYS A 38 -4.62 -3.86 -3.66
C LYS A 38 -5.41 -2.64 -4.13
N LEU A 39 -4.79 -1.83 -4.96
CA LEU A 39 -5.39 -0.69 -5.65
C LEU A 39 -5.47 -1.00 -7.14
N VAL A 40 -6.63 -1.41 -7.65
CA VAL A 40 -6.81 -1.65 -9.10
C VAL A 40 -5.77 -2.68 -9.62
N ARG A 41 -4.64 -2.20 -10.17
CA ARG A 41 -3.49 -3.00 -10.65
C ARG A 41 -2.31 -3.02 -9.67
N ASP A 42 -2.20 -2.01 -8.83
CA ASP A 42 -1.09 -1.80 -7.91
C ASP A 42 -1.34 -2.51 -6.58
N LEU A 43 -0.27 -2.79 -5.86
CA LEU A 43 -0.32 -3.42 -4.55
C LEU A 43 0.66 -2.72 -3.61
N PHE A 44 0.15 -2.35 -2.44
CA PHE A 44 0.90 -1.73 -1.35
C PHE A 44 1.14 -2.81 -0.31
N LEU A 45 2.40 -3.17 -0.08
CA LEU A 45 2.79 -4.13 0.94
C LEU A 45 3.46 -3.38 2.08
N PHE A 46 2.84 -3.42 3.25
CA PHE A 46 3.41 -2.90 4.48
C PHE A 46 4.15 -4.06 5.17
N THR A 47 5.46 -3.94 5.26
CA THR A 47 6.29 -4.85 6.06
C THR A 47 6.65 -4.19 7.38
N ASN A 48 7.27 -4.95 8.29
CA ASN A 48 7.84 -4.40 9.51
C ASN A 48 9.05 -3.47 9.28
N LYS A 49 9.52 -3.28 8.03
CA LYS A 49 10.72 -2.48 7.69
C LYS A 49 10.48 -1.38 6.67
N ARG A 50 9.59 -1.59 5.70
CA ARG A 50 9.39 -0.69 4.55
C ARG A 50 8.01 -0.86 3.92
N LEU A 51 7.60 0.17 3.20
CA LEU A 51 6.52 0.08 2.23
C LEU A 51 7.10 -0.47 0.91
N ILE A 52 6.44 -1.44 0.30
CA ILE A 52 6.77 -1.92 -1.05
C ILE A 52 5.57 -1.63 -1.95
N LEU A 53 5.78 -0.81 -2.97
CA LEU A 53 4.81 -0.56 -4.03
C LEU A 53 5.08 -1.52 -5.18
N VAL A 54 4.10 -2.34 -5.52
CA VAL A 54 4.16 -3.26 -6.65
C VAL A 54 3.25 -2.72 -7.74
N ASP A 55 3.84 -2.27 -8.84
CA ASP A 55 3.14 -1.68 -9.97
C ASP A 55 3.20 -2.62 -11.18
N LYS A 56 2.05 -2.95 -11.76
CA LYS A 56 1.96 -3.77 -12.97
C LYS A 56 1.81 -2.88 -14.20
N GLN A 57 2.92 -2.68 -14.90
CA GLN A 57 3.03 -1.80 -16.06
C GLN A 57 2.73 -2.51 -17.38
N GLY A 58 2.28 -1.70 -18.34
CA GLY A 58 2.11 -2.07 -19.75
C GLY A 58 0.78 -2.77 -20.06
N VAL A 59 0.43 -2.83 -21.35
CA VAL A 59 -0.83 -3.40 -21.85
C VAL A 59 -0.99 -4.88 -21.47
N THR A 60 0.11 -5.63 -21.43
CA THR A 60 0.11 -7.05 -21.08
C THR A 60 0.22 -7.32 -19.58
N GLY A 61 0.49 -6.30 -18.76
CA GLY A 61 0.70 -6.43 -17.31
C GLY A 61 1.87 -7.34 -16.90
N LYS A 62 2.78 -7.68 -17.84
CA LYS A 62 3.92 -8.57 -17.59
C LYS A 62 5.10 -7.87 -16.93
N LYS A 63 5.21 -6.55 -17.09
CA LYS A 63 6.27 -5.76 -16.46
C LYS A 63 5.80 -5.39 -15.06
N THR A 64 6.53 -5.84 -14.04
CA THR A 64 6.24 -5.49 -12.65
C THR A 64 7.39 -4.70 -12.09
N GLU A 65 7.10 -3.51 -11.56
CA GLU A 65 8.04 -2.72 -10.77
C GLU A 65 7.82 -2.98 -9.28
N TYR A 66 8.91 -3.13 -8.52
CA TYR A 66 8.90 -3.27 -7.07
C TYR A 66 9.66 -2.11 -6.45
N HIS A 67 8.94 -1.09 -6.00
CA HIS A 67 9.54 0.11 -5.41
C HIS A 67 9.55 -0.02 -3.88
N SER A 68 10.74 -0.19 -3.30
CA SER A 68 10.93 -0.30 -1.85
C SER A 68 11.23 1.07 -1.21
N ILE A 69 10.40 1.47 -0.24
CA ILE A 69 10.49 2.76 0.45
C ILE A 69 10.62 2.50 1.95
N PRO A 70 11.83 2.61 2.54
CA PRO A 70 12.00 2.56 3.99
C PRO A 70 11.15 3.63 4.68
N TYR A 71 10.47 3.29 5.78
CA TYR A 71 9.57 4.23 6.44
C TYR A 71 10.29 5.50 6.91
N LYS A 72 11.52 5.35 7.42
CA LYS A 72 12.38 6.49 7.82
C LYS A 72 12.70 7.48 6.69
N SER A 73 12.52 7.07 5.44
CA SER A 73 12.78 7.92 4.28
C SER A 73 11.53 8.69 3.85
N ILE A 74 10.35 8.34 4.35
CA ILE A 74 9.10 9.06 4.09
C ILE A 74 9.10 10.30 4.97
N THR A 75 9.13 11.48 4.33
CA THR A 75 9.20 12.76 5.04
C THR A 75 7.83 13.30 5.39
N HIS A 76 6.87 13.15 4.46
CA HIS A 76 5.48 13.51 4.64
C HIS A 76 4.64 12.84 3.54
N PHE A 77 3.32 12.83 3.73
CA PHE A 77 2.36 12.31 2.77
C PHE A 77 1.07 13.15 2.80
N SER A 78 0.31 13.13 1.71
CA SER A 78 -1.00 13.77 1.63
C SER A 78 -1.98 12.87 0.89
N ILE A 79 -3.24 12.92 1.30
CA ILE A 79 -4.34 12.29 0.58
C ILE A 79 -5.32 13.38 0.19
N GLU A 80 -5.60 13.49 -1.11
CA GLU A 80 -6.57 14.41 -1.68
C GLU A 80 -7.78 13.60 -2.12
N THR A 81 -8.95 13.88 -1.55
CA THR A 81 -10.21 13.28 -1.97
C THR A 81 -10.86 14.20 -2.99
N SER A 82 -11.32 13.66 -4.12
CA SER A 82 -12.18 14.42 -5.02
C SER A 82 -13.58 14.58 -4.36
N GLY A 83 -14.28 15.68 -4.69
CA GLY A 83 -15.48 16.13 -3.96
C GLY A 83 -16.67 15.15 -4.01
N HIS A 84 -17.82 15.53 -3.46
CA HIS A 84 -19.00 14.69 -3.16
C HIS A 84 -19.54 13.76 -4.28
N PHE A 85 -19.10 13.91 -5.54
CA PHE A 85 -19.54 13.11 -6.69
C PHE A 85 -18.43 12.31 -7.37
N ASP A 86 -17.17 12.62 -7.07
CA ASP A 86 -16.04 11.98 -7.69
C ASP A 86 -15.40 11.08 -6.63
N LEU A 87 -15.32 9.80 -6.96
CA LEU A 87 -14.93 8.77 -6.00
C LEU A 87 -13.42 8.53 -6.02
N ASP A 88 -12.72 9.39 -6.74
CA ASP A 88 -11.31 9.28 -6.94
C ASP A 88 -10.58 9.99 -5.79
N ALA A 89 -9.45 9.41 -5.40
CA ALA A 89 -8.56 10.07 -4.47
C ALA A 89 -7.14 10.00 -5.00
N GLU A 90 -6.25 10.81 -4.47
CA GLU A 90 -4.85 10.83 -4.83
C GLU A 90 -3.99 10.80 -3.56
N LEU A 91 -3.06 9.84 -3.50
CA LEU A 91 -2.05 9.75 -2.45
C LEU A 91 -0.74 10.24 -3.02
N LYS A 92 -0.12 11.15 -2.27
CA LYS A 92 1.21 11.68 -2.54
C LYS A 92 2.12 11.31 -1.39
N ILE A 93 3.26 10.69 -1.69
CA ILE A 93 4.29 10.31 -0.71
C ILE A 93 5.60 11.01 -1.07
N TRP A 94 6.14 11.81 -0.17
CA TRP A 94 7.44 12.46 -0.36
C TRP A 94 8.55 11.69 0.33
N ILE A 95 9.60 11.41 -0.45
CA ILE A 95 10.79 10.70 0.01
C ILE A 95 11.91 11.71 0.20
N SER A 96 12.70 11.53 1.25
CA SER A 96 13.89 12.35 1.50
C SER A 96 14.81 12.34 0.27
N GLY A 97 15.11 13.54 -0.24
CA GLY A 97 15.98 13.73 -1.41
C GLY A 97 15.27 13.70 -2.77
N THR A 98 13.94 13.54 -2.83
CA THR A 98 13.17 13.69 -4.07
C THR A 98 12.39 15.01 -4.06
N ALA A 99 12.40 15.71 -5.20
CA ALA A 99 11.64 16.96 -5.36
C ALA A 99 10.14 16.71 -5.59
N LEU A 100 9.82 15.64 -6.31
CA LEU A 100 8.45 15.26 -6.64
C LEU A 100 8.00 14.08 -5.77
N PRO A 101 6.71 14.04 -5.38
CA PRO A 101 6.15 12.90 -4.68
C PRO A 101 5.97 11.70 -5.60
N ILE A 102 5.80 10.53 -4.99
CA ILE A 102 5.17 9.39 -5.64
C ILE A 102 3.66 9.59 -5.56
N GLU A 103 3.01 9.64 -6.71
CA GLU A 103 1.57 9.86 -6.83
C GLU A 103 0.86 8.55 -7.19
N LYS A 104 -0.23 8.24 -6.48
CA LYS A 104 -1.06 7.06 -6.72
C LYS A 104 -2.53 7.45 -6.64
N GLN A 105 -3.25 7.14 -7.71
CA GLN A 105 -4.69 7.40 -7.82
C GLN A 105 -5.50 6.20 -7.32
N PHE A 106 -6.56 6.50 -6.60
CA PHE A 106 -7.53 5.55 -6.07
C PHE A 106 -8.87 5.74 -6.78
N ASN A 107 -9.63 4.67 -6.86
CA ASN A 107 -11.06 4.74 -7.15
C ASN A 107 -11.87 4.44 -5.88
N SER A 108 -13.18 4.67 -5.98
CA SER A 108 -14.23 4.54 -4.94
C SER A 108 -14.15 3.33 -4.03
N SER A 109 -13.59 2.24 -4.54
CA SER A 109 -13.70 0.92 -3.92
C SER A 109 -12.77 0.76 -2.73
N LEU A 110 -11.80 1.66 -2.56
CA LEU A 110 -10.82 1.59 -1.48
C LEU A 110 -11.21 2.49 -0.30
N ASN A 111 -11.06 1.96 0.92
CA ASN A 111 -11.17 2.76 2.12
C ASN A 111 -9.90 3.62 2.30
N ILE A 112 -9.88 4.81 1.68
CA ILE A 112 -8.74 5.74 1.72
C ILE A 112 -8.40 6.20 3.14
N TYR A 113 -9.39 6.25 4.04
CA TYR A 113 -9.18 6.58 5.45
C TYR A 113 -8.41 5.49 6.19
N GLU A 114 -8.69 4.23 5.89
CA GLU A 114 -7.93 3.10 6.44
C GLU A 114 -6.48 3.16 5.98
N LEU A 115 -6.26 3.34 4.67
CA LEU A 115 -4.91 3.45 4.13
C LEU A 115 -4.13 4.61 4.76
N GLN A 116 -4.79 5.75 4.99
CA GLN A 116 -4.19 6.89 5.70
C GLN A 116 -3.75 6.51 7.11
N SER A 117 -4.64 5.86 7.88
CA SER A 117 -4.36 5.44 9.25
C SER A 117 -3.21 4.42 9.29
N VAL A 118 -3.16 3.50 8.33
CA VAL A 118 -2.09 2.49 8.23
C VAL A 118 -0.77 3.16 7.87
N LEU A 119 -0.75 4.03 6.87
CA LEU A 119 0.47 4.74 6.51
C LEU A 119 1.03 5.55 7.68
N ALA A 120 0.15 6.22 8.44
CA ALA A 120 0.52 6.92 9.66
C ALA A 120 1.10 5.96 10.73
N GLU A 121 0.48 4.80 10.94
CA GLU A 121 0.95 3.77 11.88
C GLU A 121 2.41 3.37 11.61
N TYR A 122 2.82 3.27 10.34
CA TYR A 122 4.17 2.86 9.98
C TYR A 122 5.19 4.00 9.89
N CYS A 123 4.77 5.18 9.42
CA CYS A 123 5.68 6.31 9.21
C CYS A 123 5.98 7.07 10.50
N LEU A 124 5.11 6.98 11.51
CA LEU A 124 5.22 7.73 12.77
C LEU A 124 5.74 6.88 13.95
N LYS A 125 6.20 5.65 13.68
CA LYS A 125 6.80 4.75 14.67
C LYS A 125 8.19 5.22 15.11
#